data_AF-A0A7N2L8F7-F1
#
_entry.id   AF-A0A7N2L8F7-F1
#
_cell.length_a   1.000
_cell.length_b   1.000
_cell.length_c   1.000
_cell.angle_alpha   90.00
_cell.angle_beta   90.00
_cell.angle_gamma   90.00
#
_symmetry.space_group_name_H-M   'P 1'
#
loop_
_entity.id
_entity.type
_entity.pdbx_description
1 polymer ?
#
loop_
_entity_poly.entity_id
_entity_poly.type
_entity_poly.pdbx_seq_one_letter_code
_entity_poly.pdbx_strand_id
1 'polypeptide(L)'
;MIVQILALLNEIPATSRKYQFTMAMADRIMEENARFGHMELLQINRMTLASAFAHTSNLLCETLKRTVTDYDHHDNNNGTWSTSLIRMLPMCSYLSSYMKGLGVCVNAIRSMVAKVGTCHELQKKGQLGGIGRETDQGEVEEVMAEKLAQELLWITTKVKDYGTVDDALVQWSFASDLASLSLTTINVRVQGFIVKISAILFRDLIGEDLKISRQVKFRLLLFWLPLFCHASNGLTYPVLTRFEKMEVESAIDEILSSLPASDQEVILTNWLQDFAIAASDWPNLQFSYDRWCQTSRKVVS
;
A
#
# COMPACT_ATOMS: atom_id res chain seq x y z
N MET A 1 -19.51 -15.28 -7.29
CA MET A 1 -20.20 -14.99 -6.02
C MET A 1 -19.29 -14.21 -5.06
N ILE A 2 -18.13 -14.73 -4.62
CA ILE A 2 -17.23 -14.03 -3.66
C ILE A 2 -16.74 -12.68 -4.18
N VAL A 3 -16.36 -12.58 -5.47
CA VAL A 3 -15.95 -11.30 -6.10
C VAL A 3 -17.02 -10.21 -5.93
N GLN A 4 -18.30 -10.56 -6.11
CA GLN A 4 -19.41 -9.62 -5.95
C GLN A 4 -19.60 -9.23 -4.49
N ILE A 5 -19.40 -10.16 -3.55
CA ILE A 5 -19.48 -9.89 -2.12
C ILE A 5 -18.38 -8.90 -1.70
N LEU A 6 -17.14 -9.10 -2.15
CA LEU A 6 -16.04 -8.18 -1.84
C LEU A 6 -16.21 -6.81 -2.48
N ALA A 7 -16.73 -6.74 -3.71
CA ALA A 7 -17.08 -5.46 -4.34
C ALA A 7 -18.18 -4.73 -3.55
N LEU A 8 -19.20 -5.45 -3.06
CA LEU A 8 -20.27 -4.87 -2.24
C LEU A 8 -19.77 -4.40 -0.87
N LEU A 9 -18.74 -5.00 -0.29
CA LEU A 9 -18.17 -4.53 0.98
C LEU A 9 -17.68 -3.09 0.88
N ASN A 10 -17.01 -2.75 -0.23
CA ASN A 10 -16.50 -1.40 -0.46
C ASN A 10 -17.64 -0.34 -0.47
N GLU A 11 -18.83 -0.72 -0.95
CA GLU A 11 -20.02 0.15 -1.08
C GLU A 11 -20.85 0.31 0.21
N ILE A 12 -20.77 -0.65 1.13
CA ILE A 12 -21.60 -0.63 2.35
C ILE A 12 -20.87 0.15 3.46
N PRO A 13 -21.49 1.17 4.10
CA PRO A 13 -20.86 1.88 5.22
C PRO A 13 -20.45 0.94 6.36
N ALA A 14 -19.26 1.14 6.94
CA ALA A 14 -18.73 0.29 8.00
C ALA A 14 -19.62 0.21 9.25
N THR A 15 -20.44 1.26 9.49
CA THR A 15 -21.40 1.34 10.59
C THR A 15 -22.67 0.49 10.38
N SER A 16 -22.90 0.01 9.16
CA SER A 16 -24.06 -0.80 8.83
C SER A 16 -23.89 -2.23 9.32
N ARG A 17 -24.91 -2.80 9.97
CA ARG A 17 -24.92 -4.25 10.31
C ARG A 17 -24.77 -5.15 9.09
N LYS A 18 -25.17 -4.66 7.91
CA LYS A 18 -25.01 -5.39 6.64
C LYS A 18 -23.53 -5.55 6.28
N TYR A 19 -22.67 -4.61 6.67
CA TYR A 19 -21.23 -4.69 6.45
C TYR A 19 -20.64 -5.90 7.19
N GLN A 20 -20.89 -6.00 8.50
CA GLN A 20 -20.43 -7.13 9.32
C GLN A 20 -20.97 -8.47 8.82
N PHE A 21 -22.25 -8.52 8.43
CA PHE A 21 -22.84 -9.71 7.85
C PHE A 21 -22.16 -10.13 6.54
N THR A 22 -21.93 -9.17 5.63
CA THR A 22 -21.29 -9.42 4.33
C THR A 22 -19.84 -9.88 4.51
N MET A 23 -19.12 -9.29 5.47
CA MET A 23 -17.74 -9.65 5.81
C MET A 23 -17.66 -11.07 6.37
N ALA A 24 -18.54 -11.41 7.31
CA ALA A 24 -18.63 -12.75 7.88
C ALA A 24 -19.03 -13.80 6.81
N MET A 25 -19.90 -13.43 5.88
CA MET A 25 -20.27 -14.29 4.75
C MET A 25 -19.07 -14.52 3.81
N ALA A 26 -18.32 -13.47 3.47
CA ALA A 26 -17.13 -13.59 2.65
C ALA A 26 -16.10 -14.53 3.30
N ASP A 27 -15.85 -14.34 4.60
CA ASP A 27 -14.90 -15.16 5.36
C ASP A 27 -15.33 -16.63 5.40
N ARG A 28 -16.60 -16.88 5.73
CA ARG A 28 -17.17 -18.22 5.79
C ARG A 28 -17.07 -18.95 4.45
N ILE A 29 -17.42 -18.31 3.34
CA ILE A 29 -17.36 -18.97 2.02
C ILE A 29 -15.90 -19.29 1.68
N MET A 30 -14.96 -18.38 1.97
CA MET A 30 -13.55 -18.63 1.70
C MET A 30 -13.00 -19.79 2.56
N GLU A 31 -13.41 -19.87 3.82
CA GLU A 31 -13.04 -20.97 4.72
C GLU A 31 -13.64 -22.30 4.26
N GLU A 32 -14.92 -22.31 3.86
CA GLU A 32 -15.58 -23.48 3.29
C GLU A 32 -14.83 -23.95 2.02
N ASN A 33 -14.49 -23.03 1.11
CA ASN A 33 -13.71 -23.33 -0.09
C ASN A 33 -12.36 -23.97 0.21
N ALA A 34 -11.68 -23.55 1.29
CA ALA A 34 -10.43 -24.16 1.70
C ALA A 34 -10.60 -25.52 2.38
N ARG A 35 -11.65 -25.70 3.19
CA ARG A 35 -11.95 -26.96 3.88
C ARG A 35 -12.31 -28.09 2.92
N PHE A 36 -13.05 -27.79 1.85
CA PHE A 36 -13.44 -28.81 0.86
C PHE A 36 -12.29 -29.23 -0.07
N GLY A 37 -11.12 -28.57 0.00
CA GLY A 37 -9.85 -29.04 -0.57
C GLY A 37 -9.80 -29.15 -2.11
N HIS A 38 -10.83 -28.73 -2.83
CA HIS A 38 -10.80 -28.67 -4.29
C HIS A 38 -9.87 -27.55 -4.74
N MET A 39 -8.80 -27.90 -5.44
CA MET A 39 -7.81 -26.94 -5.96
C MET A 39 -8.43 -25.78 -6.74
N GLU A 40 -9.53 -26.02 -7.45
CA GLU A 40 -10.28 -25.00 -8.19
C GLU A 40 -10.92 -23.95 -7.25
N LEU A 41 -11.48 -24.36 -6.11
CA LEU A 41 -12.10 -23.45 -5.14
C LEU A 41 -11.05 -22.61 -4.42
N LEU A 42 -9.90 -23.21 -4.09
CA LEU A 42 -8.75 -22.47 -3.57
C LEU A 42 -8.25 -21.44 -4.59
N GLN A 43 -8.15 -21.81 -5.87
CA GLN A 43 -7.74 -20.88 -6.90
C GLN A 43 -8.74 -19.72 -7.07
N ILE A 44 -10.04 -19.98 -6.94
CA ILE A 44 -11.07 -18.93 -6.95
C ILE A 44 -10.87 -17.96 -5.78
N ASN A 45 -10.59 -18.45 -4.57
CA ASN A 45 -10.28 -17.59 -3.42
C ASN A 45 -9.08 -16.69 -3.72
N ARG A 46 -7.98 -17.27 -4.22
CA ARG A 46 -6.74 -16.55 -4.55
C ARG A 46 -6.97 -15.45 -5.58
N MET A 47 -7.57 -15.78 -6.72
CA MET A 47 -7.89 -14.81 -7.78
C MET A 47 -8.83 -13.70 -7.28
N THR A 48 -9.81 -14.06 -6.46
CA THR A 48 -10.77 -13.10 -5.90
C THR A 48 -10.08 -12.13 -4.94
N LEU A 49 -9.21 -12.64 -4.07
CA LEU A 49 -8.44 -11.83 -3.13
C LEU A 49 -7.44 -10.92 -3.84
N ALA A 50 -6.72 -11.42 -4.86
CA ALA A 50 -5.83 -10.61 -5.68
C ALA A 50 -6.58 -9.47 -6.40
N SER A 51 -7.79 -9.74 -6.91
CA SER A 51 -8.63 -8.70 -7.51
C SER A 51 -9.15 -7.69 -6.48
N ALA A 52 -9.56 -8.16 -5.29
CA ALA A 52 -10.06 -7.30 -4.22
C ALA A 52 -8.95 -6.41 -3.66
N PHE A 53 -7.75 -6.95 -3.47
CA PHE A 53 -6.58 -6.19 -3.04
C PHE A 53 -6.30 -5.04 -4.01
N ALA A 54 -6.17 -5.33 -5.31
CA ALA A 54 -5.96 -4.30 -6.34
C ALA A 54 -7.08 -3.25 -6.36
N HIS A 55 -8.33 -3.69 -6.24
CA HIS A 55 -9.47 -2.77 -6.30
C HIS A 55 -9.52 -1.85 -5.08
N THR A 56 -9.42 -2.41 -3.88
CA THR A 56 -9.48 -1.65 -2.62
C THR A 56 -8.24 -0.74 -2.46
N SER A 57 -7.05 -1.16 -2.90
CA SER A 57 -5.85 -0.29 -2.89
C SER A 57 -6.01 0.91 -3.83
N ASN A 58 -6.62 0.72 -5.00
CA ASN A 58 -6.91 1.80 -5.93
C ASN A 58 -7.97 2.76 -5.38
N LEU A 59 -9.05 2.23 -4.79
CA LEU A 59 -10.06 3.07 -4.13
C LEU A 59 -9.44 3.89 -3.00
N LEU A 60 -8.62 3.28 -2.15
CA LEU A 60 -7.90 3.98 -1.08
C LEU A 60 -7.01 5.10 -1.65
N CYS A 61 -6.26 4.80 -2.70
CA CYS A 61 -5.41 5.79 -3.36
C CYS A 61 -6.23 6.98 -3.89
N GLU A 62 -7.34 6.73 -4.57
CA GLU A 62 -8.18 7.78 -5.13
C GLU A 62 -8.90 8.59 -4.05
N THR A 63 -9.31 7.97 -2.94
CA THR A 63 -9.87 8.68 -1.79
C THR A 63 -8.82 9.57 -1.13
N LEU A 64 -7.59 9.08 -0.94
CA LEU A 64 -6.50 9.91 -0.39
C LEU A 64 -6.08 11.06 -1.32
N LYS A 65 -6.19 10.91 -2.64
CA LYS A 65 -5.98 12.02 -3.58
C LYS A 65 -7.01 13.12 -3.37
N ARG A 66 -8.29 12.75 -3.17
CA ARG A 66 -9.39 13.71 -2.96
C ARG A 66 -9.22 14.48 -1.66
N THR A 67 -8.88 13.80 -0.57
CA THR A 67 -8.64 14.47 0.72
C THR A 67 -7.51 15.49 0.63
N VAL A 68 -6.40 15.16 -0.06
CA VAL A 68 -5.28 16.10 -0.26
C VAL A 68 -5.69 17.31 -1.10
N THR A 69 -6.51 17.13 -2.14
CA THR A 69 -6.96 18.25 -2.98
C THR A 69 -7.96 19.17 -2.28
N ASP A 70 -8.77 18.64 -1.35
CA ASP A 70 -9.79 19.39 -0.62
C ASP A 70 -9.15 20.39 0.37
N TYR A 71 -8.10 19.96 1.08
CA TYR A 71 -7.29 20.87 1.92
C TYR A 71 -6.67 22.03 1.12
N ASP A 72 -6.27 21.78 -0.13
CA ASP A 72 -5.59 22.76 -0.99
C ASP A 72 -6.55 23.85 -1.53
N HIS A 73 -7.87 23.58 -1.58
CA HIS A 73 -8.89 24.55 -2.00
C HIS A 73 -9.34 25.49 -0.88
N HIS A 74 -9.22 25.08 0.38
CA HIS A 74 -9.60 25.92 1.52
C HIS A 74 -8.58 27.02 1.87
N ASP A 75 -7.33 26.89 1.42
CA ASP A 75 -6.23 27.80 1.78
C ASP A 75 -5.77 28.78 0.68
N ASN A 76 -6.46 28.80 -0.46
CA ASN A 76 -6.01 29.60 -1.59
C ASN A 76 -6.46 31.07 -1.50
N ASN A 77 -5.92 31.79 -0.51
CA ASN A 77 -5.67 33.23 -0.61
C ASN A 77 -4.17 33.58 -0.59
N ASN A 78 -3.28 32.58 -0.62
CA ASN A 78 -1.85 32.75 -0.92
C ASN A 78 -1.33 31.53 -1.69
N GLY A 79 -1.35 31.62 -3.02
CA GLY A 79 -1.03 30.53 -3.95
C GLY A 79 0.44 30.06 -3.93
N THR A 80 0.88 29.42 -2.84
CA THR A 80 2.27 28.91 -2.70
C THR A 80 2.38 27.55 -1.98
N TRP A 81 1.28 26.88 -1.61
CA TRP A 81 1.35 25.72 -0.69
C TRP A 81 1.35 24.35 -1.39
N SER A 82 0.72 24.20 -2.56
CA SER A 82 0.77 22.98 -3.37
C SER A 82 2.18 22.65 -3.89
N THR A 83 2.96 23.68 -4.28
CA THR A 83 4.39 23.53 -4.59
C THR A 83 5.26 23.24 -3.37
N SER A 84 4.77 23.47 -2.15
CA SER A 84 5.50 23.22 -0.92
C SER A 84 5.33 21.79 -0.43
N LEU A 85 4.17 21.14 -0.61
CA LEU A 85 4.02 19.71 -0.31
C LEU A 85 4.85 18.85 -1.26
N ILE A 86 4.90 19.18 -2.56
CA ILE A 86 5.79 18.53 -3.54
C ILE A 86 7.28 18.72 -3.17
N ARG A 87 7.62 19.83 -2.52
CA ARG A 87 8.98 20.16 -2.03
C ARG A 87 9.28 19.57 -0.64
N MET A 88 8.26 19.23 0.14
CA MET A 88 8.35 18.62 1.47
C MET A 88 8.31 17.08 1.42
N LEU A 89 8.03 16.49 0.25
CA LEU A 89 8.21 15.06 0.04
C LEU A 89 9.71 14.73 0.02
N PRO A 90 10.21 13.87 0.95
CA PRO A 90 11.63 13.49 1.03
C PRO A 90 12.21 12.92 -0.28
N MET A 91 11.34 12.46 -1.18
CA MET A 91 11.68 11.62 -2.33
C MET A 91 11.80 12.34 -3.68
N CYS A 92 11.41 13.63 -3.81
CA CYS A 92 11.10 14.20 -5.13
C CYS A 92 12.33 14.60 -5.98
N SER A 93 13.49 14.87 -5.36
CA SER A 93 14.69 15.30 -6.09
C SER A 93 15.32 14.18 -6.93
N TYR A 94 15.25 12.92 -6.48
CA TYR A 94 15.91 11.78 -7.14
C TYR A 94 14.95 10.84 -7.88
N LEU A 95 13.68 10.71 -7.45
CA LEU A 95 12.70 9.85 -8.13
C LEU A 95 12.28 10.40 -9.50
N SER A 96 12.33 11.71 -9.75
CA SER A 96 11.97 12.30 -11.06
C SER A 96 12.78 11.70 -12.22
N SER A 97 14.05 11.36 -11.97
CA SER A 97 14.95 10.68 -12.92
C SER A 97 14.53 9.24 -13.22
N TYR A 98 14.11 8.48 -12.21
CA TYR A 98 13.76 7.06 -12.33
C TYR A 98 12.29 6.84 -12.76
N MET A 99 11.39 7.77 -12.41
CA MET A 99 9.96 7.68 -12.74
C MET A 99 9.69 7.96 -14.23
N LYS A 100 10.51 8.80 -14.89
CA LYS A 100 10.34 9.13 -16.32
C LYS A 100 10.52 7.94 -17.28
N GLY A 101 11.18 6.86 -16.85
CA GLY A 101 11.45 5.67 -17.68
C GLY A 101 10.45 4.52 -17.52
N LEU A 102 9.45 4.62 -16.65
CA LEU A 102 8.62 3.49 -16.22
C LEU A 102 7.14 3.56 -16.59
N GLY A 103 6.71 4.67 -17.23
CA GLY A 103 5.33 4.87 -17.68
C GLY A 103 4.89 4.01 -18.88
N VAL A 104 5.71 3.08 -19.39
CA VAL A 104 5.46 2.42 -20.69
C VAL A 104 4.89 1.00 -20.58
N CYS A 105 4.85 0.36 -19.40
CA CYS A 105 4.41 -1.05 -19.31
C CYS A 105 3.16 -1.32 -18.45
N VAL A 106 2.29 -0.33 -18.22
CA VAL A 106 1.06 -0.52 -17.41
C VAL A 106 -0.15 -0.97 -18.24
N ASN A 107 -0.11 -0.85 -19.58
CA ASN A 107 -1.27 -1.17 -20.43
C ASN A 107 -1.42 -2.66 -20.77
N ALA A 108 -0.38 -3.48 -20.60
CA ALA A 108 -0.42 -4.89 -20.99
C ALA A 108 -1.18 -5.77 -19.98
N ILE A 109 -1.04 -5.51 -18.68
CA ILE A 109 -1.70 -6.27 -17.61
C ILE A 109 -3.18 -5.86 -17.46
N ARG A 110 -3.52 -4.61 -17.80
CA ARG A 110 -4.89 -4.08 -17.80
C ARG A 110 -5.82 -4.78 -18.80
N SER A 111 -5.29 -5.38 -19.86
CA SER A 111 -6.12 -5.96 -20.94
C SER A 111 -6.60 -7.40 -20.68
N MET A 112 -5.99 -8.14 -19.74
CA MET A 112 -6.43 -9.51 -19.42
C MET A 112 -7.62 -9.56 -18.45
N VAL A 113 -7.83 -8.52 -17.65
CA VAL A 113 -8.92 -8.48 -16.64
C VAL A 113 -10.21 -7.85 -17.18
N ALA A 114 -10.16 -7.08 -18.27
CA ALA A 114 -11.35 -6.47 -18.87
C ALA A 114 -12.26 -7.45 -19.64
N LYS A 115 -11.93 -8.74 -19.72
CA LYS A 115 -12.70 -9.74 -20.49
C LYS A 115 -13.67 -10.61 -19.68
N VAL A 116 -13.81 -10.41 -18.36
CA VAL A 116 -14.63 -11.32 -17.51
C VAL A 116 -15.78 -10.63 -16.75
N GLY A 117 -16.15 -9.38 -17.06
CA GLY A 117 -17.25 -8.74 -16.31
C GLY A 117 -17.92 -7.58 -17.01
N THR A 118 -18.69 -7.86 -18.06
CA THR A 118 -19.67 -6.89 -18.57
C THR A 118 -20.85 -6.86 -17.62
N CYS A 119 -20.94 -5.84 -16.76
CA CYS A 119 -22.18 -5.48 -16.06
C CYS A 119 -22.38 -3.96 -16.13
N HIS A 120 -23.58 -3.61 -16.56
CA HIS A 120 -24.09 -2.30 -16.96
C HIS A 120 -23.89 -1.19 -15.91
N GLU A 121 -23.29 -0.06 -16.31
CA GLU A 121 -23.38 1.20 -15.57
C GLU A 121 -24.80 1.78 -15.70
N LEU A 122 -25.45 1.99 -14.56
CA LEU A 122 -26.60 2.88 -14.43
C LEU A 122 -26.25 3.93 -13.37
N GLN A 123 -25.53 4.96 -13.81
CA GLN A 123 -25.20 6.13 -13.00
C GLN A 123 -26.41 7.09 -13.02
N LYS A 124 -27.29 7.00 -12.01
CA LYS A 124 -28.37 7.96 -11.83
C LYS A 124 -27.87 9.16 -11.04
N LYS A 125 -27.55 10.23 -11.77
CA LYS A 125 -27.19 11.55 -11.26
C LYS A 125 -28.42 12.20 -10.59
N GLY A 126 -28.42 12.27 -9.26
CA GLY A 126 -29.37 13.05 -8.48
C GLY A 126 -28.78 14.41 -8.14
N GLN A 127 -29.02 15.42 -8.99
CA GLN A 127 -28.89 16.83 -8.60
C GLN A 127 -30.18 17.25 -7.88
N LEU A 128 -30.07 17.57 -6.60
CA LEU A 128 -30.97 18.52 -5.94
C LEU A 128 -30.13 19.34 -4.96
N GLY A 129 -30.22 20.66 -5.12
CA GLY A 129 -29.40 21.63 -4.40
C GLY A 129 -29.68 21.69 -2.90
N GLY A 130 -28.69 22.18 -2.17
CA GLY A 130 -28.76 22.46 -0.74
C GLY A 130 -27.48 23.13 -0.29
N ILE A 131 -27.60 24.42 0.01
CA ILE A 131 -26.57 25.31 0.54
C ILE A 131 -26.13 24.80 1.92
N GLY A 132 -24.82 24.56 2.10
CA GLY A 132 -24.18 24.12 3.35
C GLY A 132 -23.68 22.68 3.30
N ARG A 133 -22.46 22.43 2.77
CA ARG A 133 -21.95 21.05 2.64
C ARG A 133 -20.44 20.86 2.42
N GLU A 134 -19.59 21.85 2.71
CA GLU A 134 -18.13 21.69 2.50
C GLU A 134 -17.43 21.03 3.70
N THR A 135 -17.80 21.38 4.95
CA THR A 135 -17.22 20.74 6.15
C THR A 135 -17.61 19.27 6.35
N ASP A 136 -18.70 18.80 5.73
CA ASP A 136 -19.20 17.41 5.85
C ASP A 136 -18.47 16.47 4.86
N GLN A 137 -17.96 17.01 3.74
CA GLN A 137 -17.36 16.19 2.68
C GLN A 137 -15.99 15.64 3.07
N GLY A 138 -15.11 16.46 3.67
CA GLY A 138 -13.78 16.04 4.10
C GLY A 138 -13.82 14.98 5.22
N GLU A 139 -14.74 15.11 6.18
CA GLU A 139 -14.94 14.10 7.24
C GLU A 139 -15.44 12.77 6.67
N VAL A 140 -16.36 12.81 5.70
CA VAL A 140 -16.85 11.61 5.00
C VAL A 140 -15.73 10.90 4.23
N GLU A 141 -14.85 11.65 3.57
CA GLU A 141 -13.71 11.09 2.83
C GLU A 141 -12.64 10.49 3.76
N GLU A 142 -12.38 11.12 4.91
CA GLU A 142 -11.47 10.59 5.92
C GLU A 142 -12.00 9.27 6.52
N VAL A 143 -13.28 9.22 6.87
CA VAL A 143 -13.95 8.00 7.35
C VAL A 143 -13.93 6.90 6.28
N MET A 144 -14.13 7.27 5.01
CA MET A 144 -14.05 6.32 3.89
C MET A 144 -12.62 5.80 3.69
N ALA A 145 -11.60 6.65 3.77
CA ALA A 145 -10.20 6.24 3.69
C ALA A 145 -9.82 5.27 4.80
N GLU A 146 -10.26 5.54 6.04
CA GLU A 146 -10.03 4.66 7.18
C GLU A 146 -10.69 3.29 6.99
N LYS A 147 -11.95 3.27 6.53
CA LYS A 147 -12.65 2.03 6.18
C LYS A 147 -11.89 1.23 5.12
N LEU A 148 -11.52 1.87 4.00
CA LEU A 148 -10.84 1.21 2.89
C LEU A 148 -9.47 0.65 3.32
N ALA A 149 -8.74 1.39 4.17
CA ALA A 149 -7.47 0.93 4.72
C ALA A 149 -7.64 -0.27 5.65
N GLN A 150 -8.70 -0.29 6.46
CA GLN A 150 -9.04 -1.43 7.31
C GLN A 150 -9.46 -2.66 6.48
N GLU A 151 -10.28 -2.47 5.45
CA GLU A 151 -10.66 -3.53 4.51
C GLU A 151 -9.44 -4.10 3.80
N LEU A 152 -8.54 -3.24 3.31
CA LEU A 152 -7.31 -3.66 2.66
C LEU A 152 -6.40 -4.45 3.60
N LEU A 153 -6.30 -4.05 4.87
CA LEU A 153 -5.57 -4.82 5.87
C LEU A 153 -6.18 -6.21 6.06
N TRP A 154 -7.51 -6.31 6.19
CA TRP A 154 -8.18 -7.61 6.28
C TRP A 154 -7.95 -8.47 5.03
N ILE A 155 -8.07 -7.90 3.83
CA ILE A 155 -7.79 -8.60 2.57
C ILE A 155 -6.34 -9.10 2.56
N THR A 156 -5.38 -8.28 3.01
CA THR A 156 -3.96 -8.66 3.11
C THR A 156 -3.75 -9.87 4.02
N THR A 157 -4.43 -9.91 5.17
CA THR A 157 -4.37 -11.07 6.06
C THR A 157 -4.93 -12.32 5.39
N LYS A 158 -6.04 -12.21 4.65
CA LYS A 158 -6.59 -13.34 3.89
C LYS A 158 -5.68 -13.76 2.74
N VAL A 159 -5.09 -12.82 2.02
CA VAL A 159 -4.08 -13.08 0.98
C VAL A 159 -2.94 -13.95 1.52
N LYS A 160 -2.47 -13.64 2.74
CA LYS A 160 -1.48 -14.45 3.46
C LYS A 160 -2.02 -15.84 3.79
N ASP A 161 -3.19 -15.93 4.41
CA ASP A 161 -3.79 -17.21 4.84
C ASP A 161 -4.00 -18.20 3.68
N TYR A 162 -4.33 -17.70 2.48
CA TYR A 162 -4.58 -18.52 1.28
C TYR A 162 -3.34 -18.67 0.37
N GLY A 163 -2.21 -18.07 0.73
CA GLY A 163 -0.93 -18.20 0.00
C GLY A 163 -0.96 -17.57 -1.40
N THR A 164 -1.55 -16.38 -1.55
CA THR A 164 -1.58 -15.59 -2.81
C THR A 164 -0.83 -14.27 -2.67
N VAL A 165 0.20 -14.27 -1.81
CA VAL A 165 0.97 -13.07 -1.44
C VAL A 165 1.78 -12.53 -2.62
N ASP A 166 2.15 -13.37 -3.57
CA ASP A 166 2.88 -13.02 -4.79
C ASP A 166 2.15 -11.94 -5.61
N ASP A 167 0.86 -12.13 -5.89
CA ASP A 167 0.06 -11.15 -6.63
C ASP A 167 -0.04 -9.82 -5.86
N ALA A 168 -0.24 -9.87 -4.54
CA ALA A 168 -0.32 -8.68 -3.70
C ALA A 168 1.03 -7.94 -3.63
N LEU A 169 2.16 -8.66 -3.58
CA LEU A 169 3.51 -8.08 -3.61
C LEU A 169 3.77 -7.35 -4.92
N VAL A 170 3.39 -7.96 -6.06
CA VAL A 170 3.46 -7.30 -7.36
C VAL A 170 2.64 -6.03 -7.33
N GLN A 171 1.35 -6.11 -6.96
CA GLN A 171 0.45 -4.95 -6.94
C GLN A 171 0.96 -3.84 -6.01
N TRP A 172 1.41 -4.17 -4.81
CA TRP A 172 1.95 -3.23 -3.84
C TRP A 172 3.23 -2.55 -4.36
N SER A 173 4.10 -3.29 -5.06
CA SER A 173 5.33 -2.74 -5.64
C SER A 173 5.09 -1.70 -6.74
N PHE A 174 3.92 -1.71 -7.39
CA PHE A 174 3.56 -0.75 -8.43
C PHE A 174 2.66 0.39 -7.92
N ALA A 175 2.25 0.38 -6.65
CA ALA A 175 1.39 1.39 -6.06
C ALA A 175 2.17 2.62 -5.56
N SER A 176 2.97 3.24 -6.44
CA SER A 176 3.81 4.41 -6.11
C SER A 176 3.00 5.64 -5.68
N ASP A 177 1.84 5.87 -6.29
CA ASP A 177 0.96 6.99 -5.93
C ASP A 177 0.48 6.83 -4.48
N LEU A 178 -0.01 5.64 -4.12
CA LEU A 178 -0.46 5.33 -2.77
C LEU A 178 0.68 5.44 -1.75
N ALA A 179 1.86 4.94 -2.09
CA ALA A 179 3.04 5.05 -1.25
C ALA A 179 3.38 6.53 -0.98
N SER A 180 3.40 7.37 -2.02
CA SER A 180 3.67 8.80 -1.87
C SER A 180 2.65 9.52 -0.99
N LEU A 181 1.34 9.22 -1.19
CA LEU A 181 0.26 9.78 -0.39
C LEU A 181 0.37 9.35 1.08
N SER A 182 0.75 8.09 1.34
CA SER A 182 0.85 7.55 2.71
C SER A 182 1.87 8.27 3.59
N LEU A 183 2.88 8.92 3.00
CA LEU A 183 3.85 9.75 3.72
C LEU A 183 3.26 11.08 4.17
N THR A 184 2.32 11.62 3.39
CA THR A 184 1.70 12.93 3.63
C THR A 184 0.31 12.83 4.27
N THR A 185 -0.24 11.62 4.39
CA THR A 185 -1.56 11.40 4.98
C THR A 185 -1.61 11.91 6.41
N ILE A 186 -2.49 12.88 6.66
CA ILE A 186 -2.71 13.49 7.98
C ILE A 186 -3.36 12.51 8.96
N ASN A 187 -4.20 11.60 8.46
CA ASN A 187 -4.85 10.58 9.29
C ASN A 187 -3.86 9.48 9.71
N VAL A 188 -3.43 9.54 10.97
CA VAL A 188 -2.49 8.60 11.60
C VAL A 188 -3.03 7.16 11.63
N ARG A 189 -4.35 6.96 11.72
CA ARG A 189 -4.95 5.61 11.72
C ARG A 189 -4.81 4.95 10.34
N VAL A 190 -5.12 5.69 9.28
CA VAL A 190 -4.92 5.25 7.89
C VAL A 190 -3.45 4.92 7.64
N GLN A 191 -2.54 5.82 8.02
CA GLN A 191 -1.09 5.57 7.89
C GLN A 191 -0.68 4.31 8.66
N GLY A 192 -1.19 4.10 9.87
CA GLY A 192 -0.94 2.90 10.67
C GLY A 192 -1.42 1.60 10.00
N PHE A 193 -2.58 1.61 9.34
CA PHE A 193 -3.04 0.46 8.56
C PHE A 193 -2.13 0.16 7.37
N ILE A 194 -1.69 1.18 6.63
CA ILE A 194 -0.77 1.04 5.49
C ILE A 194 0.60 0.50 5.94
N VAL A 195 1.10 0.94 7.10
CA VAL A 195 2.31 0.40 7.73
C VAL A 195 2.14 -1.09 8.07
N LYS A 196 1.01 -1.49 8.64
CA LYS A 196 0.72 -2.91 8.95
C LYS A 196 0.65 -3.76 7.69
N ILE A 197 -0.02 -3.28 6.65
CA ILE A 197 -0.10 -3.95 5.34
C ILE A 197 1.31 -4.16 4.78
N SER A 198 2.11 -3.09 4.74
CA SER A 198 3.49 -3.15 4.24
C SER A 198 4.34 -4.13 5.07
N ALA A 199 4.25 -4.09 6.40
CA ALA A 199 4.98 -4.99 7.28
C ALA A 199 4.63 -6.48 7.05
N ILE A 200 3.35 -6.81 6.85
CA ILE A 200 2.92 -8.17 6.50
C ILE A 200 3.58 -8.62 5.20
N LEU A 201 3.48 -7.80 4.15
CA LEU A 201 4.02 -8.11 2.83
C LEU A 201 5.54 -8.25 2.84
N PHE A 202 6.27 -7.38 3.55
CA PHE A 202 7.72 -7.47 3.65
C PHE A 202 8.19 -8.75 4.35
N ARG A 203 7.54 -9.16 5.45
CA ARG A 203 7.88 -10.41 6.14
C ARG A 203 7.64 -11.64 5.27
N ASP A 204 6.55 -11.63 4.50
CA ASP A 204 6.21 -12.74 3.64
C ASP A 204 7.10 -12.79 2.38
N LEU A 205 7.84 -11.74 2.04
CA LEU A 205 8.75 -11.68 0.87
C LEU A 205 9.95 -12.65 0.97
N ILE A 206 10.24 -13.17 2.17
CA ILE A 206 11.33 -14.13 2.46
C ILE A 206 10.91 -15.59 2.23
N GLY A 207 9.62 -15.89 2.02
CA GLY A 207 9.15 -17.27 1.89
C GLY A 207 9.89 -18.06 0.81
N GLU A 208 10.43 -19.23 1.16
CA GLU A 208 11.28 -20.07 0.29
C GLU A 208 10.61 -20.44 -1.05
N ASP A 209 9.28 -20.48 -1.09
CA ASP A 209 8.49 -20.84 -2.28
C ASP A 209 8.21 -19.65 -3.23
N LEU A 210 8.50 -18.41 -2.83
CA LEU A 210 8.09 -17.21 -3.57
C LEU A 210 9.16 -16.74 -4.55
N LYS A 211 8.93 -17.00 -5.85
CA LYS A 211 9.78 -16.49 -6.94
C LYS A 211 9.46 -15.05 -7.28
N ILE A 212 9.88 -14.12 -6.43
CA ILE A 212 9.65 -12.69 -6.65
C ILE A 212 10.79 -12.07 -7.48
N SER A 213 10.44 -11.36 -8.55
CA SER A 213 11.41 -10.73 -9.45
C SER A 213 12.22 -9.63 -8.75
N ARG A 214 13.45 -9.42 -9.23
CA ARG A 214 14.33 -8.31 -8.80
C ARG A 214 13.60 -6.96 -8.85
N GLN A 215 12.82 -6.72 -9.91
CA GLN A 215 12.10 -5.46 -10.10
C GLN A 215 11.07 -5.21 -8.99
N VAL A 216 10.33 -6.24 -8.57
CA VAL A 216 9.34 -6.15 -7.50
C VAL A 216 10.04 -5.87 -6.17
N LYS A 217 11.10 -6.61 -5.84
CA LYS A 217 11.92 -6.39 -4.63
C LYS A 217 12.46 -4.96 -4.55
N PHE A 218 13.08 -4.49 -5.64
CA PHE A 218 13.63 -3.13 -5.72
C PHE A 218 12.54 -2.07 -5.51
N ARG A 219 11.39 -2.21 -6.16
CA ARG A 219 10.27 -1.25 -6.05
C ARG A 219 9.63 -1.23 -4.66
N LEU A 220 9.49 -2.39 -4.02
CA LEU A 220 8.97 -2.47 -2.66
C LEU A 220 9.85 -1.65 -1.71
N LEU A 221 11.17 -1.89 -1.76
CA LEU A 221 12.13 -1.11 -0.97
C LEU A 221 12.09 0.38 -1.35
N LEU A 222 12.07 0.70 -2.64
CA LEU A 222 12.13 2.08 -3.10
C LEU A 222 10.94 2.93 -2.64
N PHE A 223 9.73 2.37 -2.69
CA PHE A 223 8.51 3.15 -2.42
C PHE A 223 8.01 3.04 -0.98
N TRP A 224 8.20 1.88 -0.34
CA TRP A 224 7.57 1.60 0.96
C TRP A 224 8.54 1.63 2.14
N LEU A 225 9.86 1.56 1.92
CA LEU A 225 10.83 1.77 2.99
C LEU A 225 10.73 3.16 3.65
N PRO A 226 10.54 4.27 2.90
CA PRO A 226 10.40 5.60 3.51
C PRO A 226 9.20 5.69 4.47
N LEU A 227 8.13 4.94 4.20
CA LEU A 227 6.95 4.89 5.07
C LEU A 227 7.34 4.39 6.47
N PHE A 228 8.26 3.44 6.57
CA PHE A 228 8.72 2.93 7.85
C PHE A 228 9.53 3.97 8.63
N CYS A 229 10.33 4.79 7.95
CA CYS A 229 11.09 5.89 8.57
C CYS A 229 10.15 6.98 9.12
N HIS A 230 9.12 7.35 8.35
CA HIS A 230 8.27 8.51 8.65
C HIS A 230 6.99 8.19 9.41
N ALA A 231 6.56 6.94 9.44
CA ALA A 231 5.34 6.57 10.15
C ALA A 231 5.44 6.93 11.63
N SER A 232 4.46 7.69 12.11
CA SER A 232 4.35 7.99 13.53
C SER A 232 4.25 6.69 14.32
N ASN A 233 4.97 6.59 15.44
CA ASN A 233 4.99 5.39 16.30
C ASN A 233 3.66 5.12 17.04
N GLY A 234 2.53 5.61 16.52
CA GLY A 234 1.20 5.52 17.12
C GLY A 234 1.09 6.37 18.37
N LEU A 235 0.06 7.20 18.46
CA LEU A 235 -0.27 7.87 19.71
C LEU A 235 -0.83 6.80 20.67
N THR A 236 -0.18 6.62 21.81
CA THR A 236 -0.52 5.71 22.93
C THR A 236 -0.32 4.19 22.71
N TYR A 237 -0.50 3.65 21.50
CA TYR A 237 -0.20 2.23 21.20
C TYR A 237 0.63 2.10 19.91
N PRO A 238 1.75 1.36 19.92
CA PRO A 238 2.59 1.24 18.75
C PRO A 238 1.90 0.47 17.63
N VAL A 239 1.96 0.99 16.41
CA VAL A 239 1.35 0.36 15.22
C VAL A 239 1.87 -1.07 15.01
N LEU A 240 3.16 -1.28 15.25
CA LEU A 240 3.83 -2.57 15.21
C LEU A 240 4.50 -2.83 16.55
N THR A 241 4.45 -4.06 17.05
CA THR A 241 5.24 -4.46 18.21
C THR A 241 6.74 -4.42 17.89
N ARG A 242 7.58 -4.36 18.93
CA ARG A 242 9.05 -4.42 18.74
C ARG A 242 9.49 -5.69 18.01
N PHE A 243 8.83 -6.81 18.27
CA PHE A 243 9.12 -8.08 17.61
C PHE A 243 8.84 -7.99 16.10
N GLU A 244 7.65 -7.50 15.73
CA GLU A 244 7.29 -7.33 14.31
C GLU A 244 8.22 -6.37 13.58
N LYS A 245 8.66 -5.29 14.25
CA LYS A 245 9.65 -4.36 13.71
C LYS A 245 10.98 -5.04 13.37
N MET A 246 11.47 -5.92 14.24
CA MET A 246 12.71 -6.67 14.00
C MET A 246 12.55 -7.68 12.85
N GLU A 247 11.40 -8.35 12.75
CA GLU A 247 11.12 -9.25 11.63
C GLU A 247 11.12 -8.49 10.29
N VAL A 248 10.52 -7.30 10.25
CA VAL A 248 10.53 -6.44 9.05
C VAL A 248 11.94 -5.96 8.71
N GLU A 249 12.75 -5.58 9.70
CA GLU A 249 14.16 -5.20 9.49
C GLU A 249 14.97 -6.37 8.92
N SER A 250 14.82 -7.56 9.48
CA SER A 250 15.49 -8.77 8.96
C SER A 250 15.05 -9.09 7.53
N ALA A 251 13.76 -8.90 7.22
CA ALA A 251 13.25 -9.03 5.87
C ALA A 251 13.91 -8.05 4.91
N ILE A 252 13.98 -6.78 5.29
CA ILE A 252 14.61 -5.74 4.49
C ILE A 252 16.09 -6.07 4.25
N ASP A 253 16.85 -6.50 5.26
CA ASP A 253 18.26 -6.88 5.11
C ASP A 253 18.45 -8.03 4.12
N GLU A 254 17.61 -9.06 4.20
CA GLU A 254 17.67 -10.21 3.30
C GLU A 254 17.34 -9.82 1.85
N ILE A 255 16.27 -9.03 1.66
CA ILE A 255 15.86 -8.54 0.35
C ILE A 255 16.98 -7.68 -0.25
N LEU A 256 17.53 -6.73 0.52
CA LEU A 256 18.65 -5.88 0.12
C LEU A 256 19.87 -6.71 -0.30
N SER A 257 20.22 -7.72 0.51
CA SER A 257 21.35 -8.61 0.24
C SER A 257 21.18 -9.42 -1.06
N SER A 258 19.93 -9.68 -1.46
CA SER A 258 19.61 -10.38 -2.72
C SER A 258 19.68 -9.48 -3.97
N LEU A 259 19.74 -8.15 -3.81
CA LEU A 259 19.84 -7.19 -4.91
C LEU A 259 21.31 -6.95 -5.29
N PRO A 260 21.61 -6.54 -6.54
CA PRO A 260 22.96 -6.17 -6.93
C PRO A 260 23.40 -4.84 -6.31
N ALA A 261 24.72 -4.62 -6.26
CA ALA A 261 25.32 -3.46 -5.60
C ALA A 261 24.77 -2.10 -6.09
N SER A 262 24.45 -1.97 -7.38
CA SER A 262 23.85 -0.74 -7.94
C SER A 262 22.48 -0.42 -7.34
N ASP A 263 21.67 -1.44 -7.09
CA ASP A 263 20.33 -1.29 -6.55
C ASP A 263 20.42 -1.04 -5.03
N GLN A 264 21.32 -1.75 -4.35
CA GLN A 264 21.62 -1.51 -2.93
C GLN A 264 22.06 -0.07 -2.67
N GLU A 265 22.96 0.48 -3.50
CA GLU A 265 23.40 1.87 -3.41
C GLU A 265 22.24 2.86 -3.43
N VAL A 266 21.31 2.69 -4.38
CA VAL A 266 20.14 3.58 -4.50
C VAL A 266 19.26 3.49 -3.26
N ILE A 267 18.93 2.27 -2.81
CA ILE A 267 18.05 2.10 -1.64
C ILE A 267 18.70 2.61 -0.36
N LEU A 268 19.96 2.25 -0.10
CA LEU A 268 20.67 2.59 1.13
C LEU A 268 20.98 4.09 1.22
N THR A 269 21.26 4.75 0.09
CA THR A 269 21.46 6.20 0.05
C THR A 269 20.16 6.94 0.37
N ASN A 270 19.04 6.50 -0.22
CA ASN A 270 17.72 7.09 0.05
C ASN A 270 17.32 6.84 1.52
N TRP A 271 17.46 5.61 2.01
CA TRP A 271 17.19 5.27 3.40
C TRP A 271 18.00 6.14 4.36
N LEU A 272 19.30 6.34 4.12
CA LEU A 272 20.13 7.16 5.01
C LEU A 272 19.64 8.61 5.07
N GLN A 273 19.18 9.16 3.94
CA GLN A 273 18.60 10.50 3.90
C GLN A 273 17.30 10.57 4.70
N ASP A 274 16.38 9.64 4.48
CA ASP A 274 15.10 9.57 5.19
C ASP A 274 15.31 9.33 6.70
N PHE A 275 16.22 8.44 7.06
CA PHE A 275 16.55 8.10 8.44
C PHE A 275 17.18 9.28 9.20
N ALA A 276 18.03 10.09 8.53
CA ALA A 276 18.66 11.24 9.15
C ALA A 276 17.68 12.38 9.50
N ILE A 277 16.54 12.47 8.80
CA ILE A 277 15.50 13.48 9.05
C ILE A 277 14.31 12.93 9.85
N ALA A 278 14.15 11.61 9.89
CA ALA A 278 13.08 10.96 10.63
C ALA A 278 13.27 11.12 12.14
N ALA A 279 12.15 11.25 12.87
CA ALA A 279 12.15 11.27 14.33
C ALA A 279 12.26 9.86 14.95
N SER A 280 12.16 8.81 14.14
CA SER A 280 12.13 7.42 14.55
C SER A 280 13.43 6.73 14.17
N ASP A 281 14.06 6.02 15.11
CA ASP A 281 15.26 5.21 14.87
C ASP A 281 14.96 3.87 14.17
N TRP A 282 13.86 3.80 13.40
CA TRP A 282 13.38 2.58 12.75
C TRP A 282 12.98 2.88 11.29
N PRO A 283 13.34 2.03 10.32
CA PRO A 283 14.11 0.78 10.45
C PRO A 283 15.61 1.03 10.51
N ASN A 284 16.32 0.30 11.37
CA ASN A 284 17.78 0.40 11.49
C ASN A 284 18.48 -0.54 10.50
N LEU A 285 18.96 0.02 9.39
CA LEU A 285 19.70 -0.69 8.34
C LEU A 285 21.21 -0.42 8.36
N GLN A 286 21.74 0.03 9.51
CA GLN A 286 23.16 0.37 9.64
C GLN A 286 24.08 -0.80 9.23
N PHE A 287 23.71 -2.02 9.60
CA PHE A 287 24.49 -3.21 9.24
C PHE A 287 24.55 -3.45 7.72
N SER A 288 23.42 -3.33 7.03
CA SER A 288 23.35 -3.45 5.57
C SER A 288 24.15 -2.33 4.89
N TYR A 289 24.07 -1.11 5.42
CA TYR A 289 24.82 0.06 4.96
C TYR A 289 26.34 -0.13 5.10
N ASP A 290 26.80 -0.61 6.25
CA ASP A 290 28.21 -0.87 6.51
C ASP A 290 28.76 -1.97 5.60
N ARG A 291 27.98 -3.03 5.38
CA ARG A 291 28.32 -4.13 4.45
C ARG A 291 28.48 -3.61 3.02
N TRP A 292 27.55 -2.79 2.56
CA TRP A 292 27.62 -2.16 1.23
C TRP A 292 28.87 -1.26 1.13
N CYS A 293 29.12 -0.38 2.11
CA CYS A 293 30.29 0.49 2.15
C CYS A 293 31.63 -0.28 2.07
N GLN A 294 31.73 -1.42 2.75
CA GLN A 294 32.92 -2.28 2.69
C GLN A 294 33.10 -2.93 1.31
N THR A 295 32.00 -3.33 0.67
CA THR A 295 32.01 -3.96 -0.65
C THR A 295 32.39 -2.95 -1.72
N SER A 296 31.78 -1.77 -1.71
CA SER A 296 32.05 -0.69 -2.68
C SER A 296 33.50 -0.21 -2.62
N ARG A 297 34.11 -0.15 -1.43
CA ARG A 297 35.53 0.23 -1.28
C ARG A 297 36.51 -0.76 -1.90
N LYS A 298 36.18 -2.06 -1.92
CA LYS A 298 37.04 -3.10 -2.51
C LYS A 298 37.00 -3.12 -4.05
N VAL A 299 36.01 -2.48 -4.67
CA VAL A 299 35.89 -2.40 -6.14
C VAL A 299 36.73 -1.25 -6.71
N VAL A 300 37.10 -0.28 -5.88
CA VAL A 300 37.89 0.90 -6.26
C VAL A 300 39.41 0.70 -6.00
N SER A 301 39.78 -0.34 -5.24
CA SER A 301 41.17 -0.75 -4.97
C SER A 301 41.65 -1.81 -5.94
#